data_AF-A0A412PBL1-F1
#
_entry.id   AF-A0A412PBL1-F1
#
_cell.length_a   1.000
_cell.length_b   1.000
_cell.length_c   1.000
_cell.angle_alpha   90.00
_cell.angle_beta   90.00
_cell.angle_gamma   90.00
#
_symmetry.space_group_name_H-M   'P 1'
#
loop_
_entity.id
_entity.type
_entity.pdbx_description
1 polymer ?
#
loop_
_entity_poly.entity_id
_entity_poly.type
_entity_poly.pdbx_seq_one_letter_code
_entity_poly.pdbx_strand_id
1 'polypeptide(L)'
;MNESYVHVAMRQFLKRDGWTLVAGEYPGGSDDELYVLSIMDPEVARDNSPDPRRHSEGEIIPDLFAYKDGKMLVIEAKPKYSAADREKLKMLFFTKKDLMIATIRKFCGEHGILRNIPFERLEYIPTLAFGNENYKPFTEEPGFAHIYVRSLKEAKLVFFGE
;
A
#
# COMPACT_ATOMS: atom_id res chain seq x y z
N MET A 1 -9.50 10.48 14.30
CA MET A 1 -9.33 10.28 12.84
C MET A 1 -10.05 9.01 12.37
N ASN A 2 -10.72 9.02 11.22
CA ASN A 2 -11.29 7.81 10.57
C ASN A 2 -10.40 7.36 9.39
N GLU A 3 -10.70 6.22 8.78
CA GLU A 3 -9.88 5.64 7.71
C GLU A 3 -9.83 6.55 6.46
N SER A 4 -10.98 7.02 5.97
CA SER A 4 -11.04 7.95 4.83
C SER A 4 -10.19 9.20 5.03
N TYR A 5 -10.15 9.75 6.25
CA TYR A 5 -9.28 10.88 6.57
C TYR A 5 -7.80 10.53 6.42
N VAL A 6 -7.38 9.35 6.91
CA VAL A 6 -6.00 8.87 6.77
C VAL A 6 -5.64 8.68 5.30
N HIS A 7 -6.52 8.07 4.49
CA HIS A 7 -6.28 7.88 3.05
C HIS A 7 -6.05 9.21 2.34
N VAL A 8 -6.95 10.18 2.53
CA VAL A 8 -6.86 11.49 1.88
C VAL A 8 -5.56 12.21 2.30
N ALA A 9 -5.28 12.26 3.59
CA ALA A 9 -4.09 12.94 4.11
C ALA A 9 -2.79 12.29 3.62
N MET A 10 -2.73 10.95 3.63
CA MET A 10 -1.59 10.18 3.13
C MET A 10 -1.33 10.46 1.65
N ARG A 11 -2.36 10.38 0.80
CA ARG A 11 -2.22 10.62 -0.65
C ARG A 11 -1.75 12.04 -0.95
N GLN A 12 -2.32 13.04 -0.27
CA GLN A 12 -1.90 14.44 -0.41
C GLN A 12 -0.46 14.64 0.02
N PHE A 13 -0.06 14.04 1.15
CA PHE A 13 1.31 14.08 1.62
C PHE A 13 2.29 13.44 0.62
N LEU A 14 2.00 12.23 0.15
CA LEU A 14 2.86 11.50 -0.79
C LEU A 14 3.07 12.27 -2.09
N LYS A 15 1.98 12.80 -2.69
CA LYS A 15 2.09 13.63 -3.91
C LYS A 15 2.92 14.89 -3.67
N ARG A 16 2.70 15.59 -2.56
CA ARG A 16 3.47 16.80 -2.21
C ARG A 16 4.95 16.49 -1.98
N ASP A 17 5.25 15.32 -1.42
CA ASP A 17 6.61 14.85 -1.20
C ASP A 17 7.23 14.23 -2.47
N GLY A 18 6.54 14.27 -3.62
CA GLY A 18 7.08 13.83 -4.91
C GLY A 18 7.02 12.32 -5.15
N TRP A 19 6.16 11.61 -4.44
CA TRP A 19 5.85 10.21 -4.74
C TRP A 19 4.83 10.11 -5.86
N THR A 20 5.06 9.16 -6.77
CA THR A 20 4.09 8.75 -7.78
C THR A 20 3.12 7.75 -7.17
N LEU A 21 1.84 8.08 -7.12
CA LEU A 21 0.80 7.10 -6.76
C LEU A 21 0.57 6.17 -7.96
N VAL A 22 0.73 4.87 -7.74
CA VAL A 22 0.77 3.88 -8.83
C VAL A 22 -0.57 3.18 -8.98
N ALA A 23 -1.08 2.62 -7.89
CA ALA A 23 -2.33 1.89 -7.83
C ALA A 23 -2.90 2.04 -6.41
N GLY A 24 -4.20 1.90 -6.25
CA GLY A 24 -4.81 1.93 -4.92
C GLY A 24 -6.32 1.89 -4.98
N GLU A 25 -6.93 1.76 -3.82
CA GLU A 25 -8.38 1.79 -3.64
C GLU A 25 -8.71 2.85 -2.58
N TYR A 26 -9.75 3.66 -2.82
CA TYR A 26 -10.32 4.50 -1.75
C TYR A 26 -11.26 3.64 -0.89
N PRO A 27 -11.44 3.96 0.40
CA PRO A 27 -12.41 3.26 1.24
C PRO A 27 -13.79 3.25 0.59
N GLY A 28 -14.32 2.06 0.33
CA GLY A 28 -15.62 1.87 -0.34
C GLY A 28 -15.56 1.72 -1.87
N GLY A 29 -14.37 1.55 -2.48
CA GLY A 29 -14.22 1.09 -3.87
C GLY A 29 -14.53 2.11 -4.96
N SER A 30 -14.65 3.39 -4.61
CA SER A 30 -14.83 4.49 -5.58
C SER A 30 -13.58 5.36 -5.62
N ASP A 31 -12.65 5.00 -6.50
CA ASP A 31 -11.49 5.83 -6.81
C ASP A 31 -11.55 6.25 -8.28
N ASP A 32 -11.76 7.55 -8.53
CA ASP A 32 -11.71 8.14 -9.88
C ASP A 32 -10.28 8.45 -10.33
N GLU A 33 -9.30 8.36 -9.43
CA GLU A 33 -7.92 8.81 -9.66
C GLU A 33 -6.94 7.65 -9.91
N LEU A 34 -7.14 6.50 -9.27
CA LEU A 34 -6.25 5.34 -9.42
C LEU A 34 -7.03 4.10 -9.85
N TYR A 35 -6.38 3.28 -10.67
CA TYR A 35 -6.87 1.93 -10.93
C TYR A 35 -6.56 1.02 -9.73
N VAL A 36 -7.53 0.18 -9.37
CA VAL A 36 -7.38 -0.83 -8.31
C VAL A 36 -6.46 -1.94 -8.82
N LEU A 37 -5.46 -2.30 -8.01
CA LEU A 37 -4.59 -3.45 -8.26
C LEU A 37 -4.93 -4.55 -7.26
N SER A 38 -5.53 -5.62 -7.77
CA SER A 38 -5.75 -6.83 -7.01
C SER A 38 -4.59 -7.81 -7.20
N ILE A 39 -4.06 -8.33 -6.08
CA ILE A 39 -3.12 -9.44 -6.09
C ILE A 39 -3.93 -10.71 -5.83
N MET A 40 -4.38 -11.35 -6.91
CA MET A 40 -5.05 -12.64 -6.85
C MET A 40 -4.03 -13.78 -6.85
N ASP A 41 -4.27 -14.77 -5.99
CA ASP A 41 -3.59 -16.05 -6.08
C ASP A 41 -4.22 -16.88 -7.22
N PRO A 42 -3.48 -17.25 -8.28
CA PRO A 42 -4.01 -18.03 -9.38
C PRO A 42 -4.55 -19.40 -8.97
N GLU A 43 -4.07 -19.98 -7.86
CA GLU A 43 -4.52 -21.29 -7.38
C GLU A 43 -5.91 -21.21 -6.72
N VAL A 44 -6.26 -20.06 -6.14
CA VAL A 44 -7.55 -19.85 -5.44
C VAL A 44 -8.61 -19.20 -6.33
N ALA A 45 -8.21 -18.40 -7.32
CA ALA A 45 -9.11 -17.76 -8.29
C ALA A 45 -9.88 -18.73 -9.20
N ARG A 46 -9.65 -20.05 -9.06
CA ARG A 46 -10.41 -21.11 -9.74
C ARG A 46 -11.68 -21.53 -9.01
N ASP A 47 -11.91 -21.07 -7.78
CA ASP A 47 -13.16 -21.34 -7.09
C ASP A 47 -14.25 -20.35 -7.55
N ASN A 48 -15.37 -20.87 -8.05
CA ASN A 48 -16.43 -20.12 -8.75
C ASN A 48 -17.30 -19.30 -7.76
N SER A 49 -16.72 -18.32 -7.06
CA SER A 49 -17.49 -17.42 -6.21
C SER A 49 -18.27 -16.39 -7.04
N PRO A 50 -19.60 -16.26 -6.88
CA PRO A 50 -20.46 -15.46 -7.76
C PRO A 50 -20.54 -13.96 -7.43
N ASP A 51 -19.72 -13.45 -6.49
CA ASP A 51 -19.75 -12.05 -6.06
C ASP A 51 -18.39 -11.36 -6.28
N PRO A 52 -18.24 -10.48 -7.27
CA PRO A 52 -16.99 -9.76 -7.54
C PRO A 52 -16.60 -8.76 -6.43
N ARG A 53 -17.46 -8.54 -5.42
CA ARG A 53 -17.17 -7.69 -4.25
C ARG A 53 -16.77 -8.47 -3.01
N ARG A 54 -16.84 -9.81 -3.05
CA ARG A 54 -16.21 -10.62 -2.03
C ARG A 54 -14.74 -10.69 -2.39
N HIS A 55 -13.90 -10.11 -1.53
CA HIS A 55 -12.47 -10.41 -1.55
C HIS A 55 -12.38 -11.93 -1.58
N SER A 56 -11.87 -12.46 -2.69
CA SER A 56 -11.77 -13.91 -2.84
C SER A 56 -10.89 -14.41 -1.70
N GLU A 57 -11.16 -15.59 -1.13
CA GLU A 57 -10.33 -16.13 -0.08
C GLU A 57 -8.87 -16.15 -0.60
N GLY A 58 -7.96 -15.35 -0.01
CA GLY A 58 -6.58 -15.22 -0.50
C GLY A 58 -6.24 -13.99 -1.36
N GLU A 59 -7.20 -13.13 -1.70
CA GLU A 59 -6.98 -11.84 -2.37
C GLU A 59 -6.48 -10.79 -1.38
N ILE A 60 -5.36 -10.12 -1.71
CA ILE A 60 -4.83 -9.01 -0.92
C ILE A 60 -4.77 -7.78 -1.82
N ILE A 61 -5.47 -6.73 -1.40
CA ILE A 61 -5.53 -5.43 -2.08
C ILE A 61 -4.94 -4.41 -1.12
N PRO A 62 -3.66 -4.03 -1.27
CA PRO A 62 -3.11 -2.91 -0.51
C PRO A 62 -3.84 -1.61 -0.87
N ASP A 63 -4.08 -0.77 0.13
CA ASP A 63 -4.78 0.51 -0.06
C ASP A 63 -4.08 1.44 -1.06
N LEU A 64 -2.74 1.41 -1.10
CA LEU A 64 -1.95 2.25 -2.00
C LEU A 64 -0.57 1.69 -2.30
N PHE A 65 -0.17 1.75 -3.57
CA PHE A 65 1.20 1.62 -4.04
C PHE A 65 1.76 3.00 -4.39
N ALA A 66 2.95 3.33 -3.89
CA ALA A 66 3.61 4.60 -4.19
C ALA A 66 5.09 4.41 -4.51
N TYR A 67 5.56 5.05 -5.58
CA TYR A 67 6.93 4.93 -6.08
C TYR A 67 7.71 6.24 -5.96
N LYS A 68 8.97 6.16 -5.55
CA LYS A 68 9.95 7.25 -5.60
C LYS A 68 11.38 6.70 -5.54
N ASP A 69 12.26 7.15 -6.44
CA ASP A 69 13.71 6.92 -6.38
C ASP A 69 14.13 5.46 -6.08
N GLY A 70 13.53 4.50 -6.80
CA GLY A 70 13.84 3.08 -6.63
C GLY A 70 13.15 2.39 -5.46
N LYS A 71 12.31 3.11 -4.69
CA LYS A 71 11.49 2.56 -3.60
C LYS A 71 10.04 2.41 -4.04
N MET A 72 9.42 1.30 -3.65
CA MET A 72 7.99 1.05 -3.79
C MET A 72 7.39 0.84 -2.40
N LEU A 73 6.61 1.80 -1.92
CA LEU A 73 5.80 1.62 -0.72
C LEU A 73 4.58 0.79 -1.07
N VAL A 74 4.29 -0.19 -0.22
CA VAL A 74 3.03 -0.95 -0.24
C VAL A 74 2.34 -0.61 1.06
N ILE A 75 1.25 0.16 0.96
CA ILE A 75 0.71 0.89 2.09
C ILE A 75 -0.67 0.36 2.44
N GLU A 76 -0.86 0.10 3.73
CA GLU A 76 -2.16 -0.13 4.35
C GLU A 76 -2.49 1.05 5.27
N ALA A 77 -3.67 1.62 5.12
CA ALA A 77 -4.17 2.73 5.90
C ALA A 77 -5.19 2.25 6.95
N LYS A 78 -5.02 2.75 8.17
CA LYS A 78 -5.90 2.42 9.30
C LYS A 78 -6.16 3.65 10.16
N PRO A 79 -7.31 3.75 10.85
CA PRO A 79 -7.56 4.86 11.78
C PRO A 79 -6.50 4.98 12.89
N LYS A 80 -5.93 3.85 13.33
CA LYS A 80 -4.93 3.74 14.40
C LYS A 80 -3.94 2.62 14.08
N TYR A 81 -2.77 2.66 14.72
CA TYR A 81 -1.80 1.57 14.65
C TYR A 81 -2.39 0.23 15.11
N SER A 82 -2.03 -0.84 14.40
CA SER A 82 -2.41 -2.21 14.68
C SER A 82 -1.23 -3.15 14.42
N ALA A 83 -0.76 -3.82 15.45
CA ALA A 83 0.30 -4.83 15.30
C ALA A 83 -0.17 -6.02 14.45
N ALA A 84 -1.46 -6.37 14.50
CA ALA A 84 -2.01 -7.43 13.68
C ALA A 84 -1.95 -7.10 12.18
N ASP A 85 -2.28 -5.87 11.80
CA ASP A 85 -2.23 -5.46 10.38
C ASP A 85 -0.80 -5.30 9.89
N ARG A 86 0.11 -4.88 10.78
CA ARG A 86 1.55 -4.93 10.51
C ARG A 86 2.03 -6.35 10.18
N GLU A 87 1.69 -7.33 11.02
CA GLU A 87 2.10 -8.72 10.77
C GLU A 87 1.48 -9.27 9.49
N LYS A 88 0.22 -8.95 9.17
CA LYS A 88 -0.38 -9.33 7.89
C LYS A 88 0.41 -8.77 6.70
N LEU A 89 0.82 -7.50 6.75
CA LEU A 89 1.57 -6.86 5.68
C LEU A 89 2.98 -7.47 5.55
N LYS A 90 3.63 -7.80 6.66
CA LYS A 90 4.89 -8.56 6.65
C LYS A 90 4.72 -9.94 6.03
N MET A 91 3.65 -10.65 6.39
CA MET A 91 3.36 -11.97 5.85
C MET A 91 3.09 -11.94 4.33
N LEU A 92 2.42 -10.89 3.81
CA LEU A 92 2.28 -10.67 2.37
C LEU A 92 3.66 -10.63 1.69
N PHE A 93 4.60 -9.87 2.24
CA PHE A 93 5.95 -9.75 1.70
C PHE A 93 6.77 -11.04 1.85
N PHE A 94 6.55 -11.80 2.92
CA PHE A 94 7.24 -13.07 3.11
C PHE A 94 6.75 -14.15 2.13
N THR A 95 5.44 -14.18 1.83
CA THR A 95 4.81 -15.30 1.11
C THR A 95 4.49 -15.00 -0.36
N LYS A 96 4.25 -13.73 -0.71
CA LYS A 96 3.68 -13.33 -2.01
C LYS A 96 4.45 -12.20 -2.70
N LYS A 97 5.68 -11.89 -2.28
CA LYS A 97 6.47 -10.79 -2.87
C LYS A 97 6.67 -10.94 -4.37
N ASP A 98 7.07 -12.11 -4.86
CA ASP A 98 7.32 -12.30 -6.30
C ASP A 98 6.03 -12.16 -7.12
N LEU A 99 4.91 -12.66 -6.59
CA LEU A 99 3.59 -12.47 -7.19
C LEU A 99 3.22 -10.98 -7.24
N MET A 100 3.40 -10.26 -6.13
CA MET A 100 3.18 -8.82 -6.06
C MET A 100 4.03 -8.05 -7.09
N ILE A 101 5.32 -8.38 -7.23
CA ILE A 101 6.23 -7.78 -8.20
C ILE A 101 5.75 -8.03 -9.64
N ALA A 102 5.35 -9.26 -9.95
CA ALA A 102 4.83 -9.61 -11.26
C ALA A 102 3.53 -8.83 -11.58
N THR A 103 2.62 -8.72 -10.61
CA THR A 103 1.34 -8.02 -10.75
C THR A 103 1.56 -6.52 -10.96
N ILE A 104 2.39 -5.86 -10.13
CA ILE A 104 2.65 -4.41 -10.28
C ILE A 104 3.33 -4.09 -11.61
N ARG A 105 4.27 -4.94 -12.05
CA ARG A 105 4.94 -4.79 -13.35
C ARG A 105 3.94 -4.88 -14.51
N LYS A 106 3.06 -5.89 -14.49
CA LYS A 106 2.02 -6.07 -15.51
C LYS A 106 1.08 -4.85 -15.53
N PHE A 107 0.55 -4.47 -14.38
CA PHE A 107 -0.34 -3.33 -14.22
C PHE A 107 0.28 -2.03 -14.76
N CYS A 108 1.53 -1.74 -14.38
CA CYS A 108 2.24 -0.56 -14.87
C CYS A 108 2.40 -0.57 -16.40
N GLY A 109 2.67 -1.75 -16.98
CA GLY A 109 2.73 -1.93 -18.43
C GLY A 109 1.39 -1.66 -19.13
N GLU A 110 0.29 -2.18 -18.59
CA GLU A 110 -1.07 -2.03 -19.15
C GLU A 110 -1.56 -0.58 -19.08
N HIS A 111 -1.26 0.13 -17.98
CA HIS A 111 -1.66 1.52 -17.78
C HIS A 111 -0.61 2.55 -18.25
N GLY A 112 0.54 2.08 -18.75
CA GLY A 112 1.63 2.93 -19.24
C GLY A 112 2.31 3.79 -18.16
N ILE A 113 2.21 3.38 -16.89
CA ILE A 113 2.78 4.02 -15.69
C ILE A 113 4.19 3.45 -15.45
N LEU A 114 5.11 4.24 -14.86
CA LEU A 114 6.47 3.79 -14.48
C LEU A 114 7.21 2.98 -15.57
N ARG A 115 7.24 3.51 -16.80
CA ARG A 115 7.88 2.84 -17.95
C ARG A 115 9.38 2.67 -17.71
N ASN A 116 9.92 1.52 -18.14
CA ASN A 116 11.35 1.18 -18.06
C ASN A 116 11.92 1.07 -16.64
N ILE A 117 11.07 0.91 -15.63
CA ILE A 117 11.52 0.64 -14.26
C ILE A 117 11.87 -0.85 -14.12
N PRO A 118 13.06 -1.20 -13.59
CA PRO A 118 13.41 -2.58 -13.28
C PRO A 118 12.73 -3.00 -11.96
N PHE A 119 11.47 -3.42 -12.03
CA PHE A 119 10.63 -3.74 -10.86
C PHE A 119 11.30 -4.73 -9.89
N GLU A 120 12.04 -5.71 -10.40
CA GLU A 120 12.73 -6.73 -9.61
C GLU A 120 13.90 -6.17 -8.78
N ARG A 121 14.37 -4.96 -9.10
CA ARG A 121 15.46 -4.26 -8.38
C ARG A 121 14.96 -3.19 -7.44
N LEU A 122 13.64 -2.99 -7.35
CA LEU A 122 13.08 -2.00 -6.45
C LEU A 122 13.18 -2.48 -5.00
N GLU A 123 13.36 -1.51 -4.12
CA GLU A 123 13.21 -1.69 -2.68
C GLU A 123 11.72 -1.61 -2.34
N TYR A 124 11.09 -2.76 -2.11
CA TYR A 124 9.69 -2.82 -1.68
C TYR A 124 9.62 -2.69 -0.16
N ILE A 125 8.82 -1.74 0.32
CA ILE A 125 8.76 -1.39 1.75
C ILE A 125 7.31 -1.51 2.25
N PRO A 126 7.01 -2.48 3.12
CA PRO A 126 5.71 -2.56 3.76
C PRO A 126 5.52 -1.33 4.66
N THR A 127 4.36 -0.68 4.52
CA THR A 127 4.10 0.62 5.15
C THR A 127 2.73 0.65 5.80
N LEU A 128 2.65 1.14 7.05
CA LEU A 128 1.38 1.44 7.70
C LEU A 128 1.16 2.96 7.77
N ALA A 129 0.02 3.42 7.26
CA ALA A 129 -0.44 4.78 7.42
C ALA A 129 -1.54 4.84 8.48
N PHE A 130 -1.40 5.71 9.49
CA PHE A 130 -2.41 5.81 10.54
C PHE A 130 -2.42 7.14 11.27
N GLY A 131 -3.55 7.42 11.93
CA GLY A 131 -3.70 8.57 12.80
C GLY A 131 -2.76 8.51 14.00
N ASN A 132 -1.90 9.52 14.14
CA ASN A 132 -0.97 9.68 15.26
C ASN A 132 -0.89 11.15 15.68
N GLU A 133 -1.99 11.65 16.24
CA GLU A 133 -2.17 13.07 16.61
C GLU A 133 -1.15 13.56 17.65
N ASN A 134 -0.59 12.65 18.45
CA ASN A 134 0.33 12.95 19.54
C ASN A 134 1.80 12.62 19.24
N TYR A 135 2.14 12.24 18.00
CA TYR A 135 3.48 11.74 17.64
C TYR A 135 4.03 10.68 18.59
N LYS A 136 3.16 9.80 19.10
CA LYS A 136 3.63 8.73 19.98
C LYS A 136 4.66 7.92 19.19
N PRO A 137 5.91 7.80 19.66
CA PRO A 137 6.91 6.99 18.99
C PRO A 137 6.43 5.55 19.05
N PHE A 138 6.29 4.93 17.88
CA PHE A 138 6.15 3.49 17.75
C PHE A 138 7.53 2.90 17.62
N THR A 139 7.72 1.73 18.23
CA THR A 139 9.00 1.02 18.23
C THR A 139 9.47 0.81 16.79
N GLU A 140 10.76 1.07 16.58
CA GLU A 140 11.43 0.95 15.29
C GLU A 140 11.45 -0.51 14.83
N GLU A 141 11.18 -0.76 13.55
CA GLU A 141 11.26 -2.11 12.98
C GLU A 141 11.95 -2.11 11.62
N PRO A 142 13.15 -2.70 11.53
CA PRO A 142 13.92 -2.74 10.30
C PRO A 142 13.14 -3.25 9.09
N GLY A 143 13.30 -2.56 7.96
CA GLY A 143 12.64 -2.90 6.70
C GLY A 143 11.15 -2.55 6.64
N PHE A 144 10.65 -1.73 7.57
CA PHE A 144 9.27 -1.25 7.60
C PHE A 144 9.23 0.29 7.50
N ALA A 145 8.07 0.84 7.14
CA ALA A 145 7.84 2.27 7.21
C ALA A 145 6.50 2.62 7.85
N HIS A 146 6.42 3.80 8.45
CA HIS A 146 5.16 4.37 8.93
C HIS A 146 4.89 5.71 8.28
N ILE A 147 3.62 5.96 7.95
CA ILE A 147 3.10 7.30 7.66
C ILE A 147 2.23 7.73 8.83
N TYR A 148 2.74 8.67 9.62
CA TYR A 148 2.00 9.27 10.73
C TYR A 148 1.16 10.40 10.20
N VAL A 149 -0.16 10.27 10.27
CA VAL A 149 -1.11 11.32 9.91
C VAL A 149 -1.54 12.07 11.17
N ARG A 150 -1.26 13.37 11.20
CA ARG A 150 -1.72 14.27 12.28
C ARG A 150 -2.91 15.10 11.83
N SER A 151 -2.86 15.60 10.60
CA SER A 151 -3.96 16.32 9.95
C SER A 151 -3.93 16.11 8.44
N LEU A 152 -4.94 16.62 7.71
CA LEU A 152 -4.95 16.61 6.25
C LEU A 152 -3.70 17.26 5.61
N LYS A 153 -3.07 18.21 6.31
CA LYS A 153 -1.90 18.93 5.80
C LYS A 153 -0.57 18.40 6.36
N GLU A 154 -0.62 17.66 7.45
CA GLU A 154 0.54 17.27 8.24
C GLU A 154 0.57 15.75 8.39
N ALA A 155 1.46 15.15 7.62
CA ALA A 155 1.85 13.76 7.77
C ALA A 155 3.37 13.62 7.63
N LYS A 156 3.92 12.52 8.14
CA LYS A 156 5.35 12.23 8.10
C LYS A 156 5.58 10.76 7.76
N LEU A 157 6.40 10.51 6.75
CA LEU A 157 6.94 9.19 6.44
C LEU A 157 8.21 8.97 7.28
N VAL A 158 8.28 7.81 7.94
CA VAL A 158 9.43 7.37 8.72
C VAL A 158 9.83 5.99 8.20
N PHE A 159 11.07 5.87 7.76
CA PHE A 159 11.70 4.60 7.42
C PHE A 159 12.44 4.07 8.64
N PHE A 160 12.32 2.78 8.88
CA PHE A 160 13.09 2.09 9.90
C PHE A 160 14.10 1.22 9.14
N GLY A 161 15.36 1.68 9.11
CA GLY A 161 16.44 1.08 8.32
C GLY A 161 16.80 -0.33 8.77
N GLU A 162 17.63 -1.01 7.97
CA GLU A 162 18.24 -2.31 8.31
C GLU A 162 19.06 -2.27 9.61
#